data_AF-A0A8T0ZM46-F1
#
_entry.id   AF-A0A8T0ZM46-F1
#
_cell.length_a   1.000
_cell.length_b   1.000
_cell.length_c   1.000
_cell.angle_alpha   90.00
_cell.angle_beta   90.00
_cell.angle_gamma   90.00
#
_symmetry.space_group_name_H-M   'P 1'
#
loop_
_entity.id
_entity.type
_entity.pdbx_description
1 polymer ?
#
loop_
_entity_poly.entity_id
_entity_poly.type
_entity_poly.pdbx_seq_one_letter_code
_entity_poly.pdbx_strand_id
1 'polypeptide(L)' 'MITVATKLGVVIAEEIGIVFGDMYAGWIHGTVHFVAVYGLFVVGGQLRRILLAVSPLDEGSQDADTHIALFRNV' A
#
# COMPACT_ATOMS: atom_id res chain seq x y z
N MET A 1 6.06 -19.40 -23.39
CA MET A 1 6.85 -18.84 -22.28
C MET A 1 5.85 -18.20 -21.32
N ILE A 2 5.37 -18.94 -20.32
CA ILE A 2 4.56 -18.34 -19.25
C ILE A 2 5.54 -17.51 -18.42
N THR A 3 5.39 -16.20 -18.50
CA THR A 3 6.24 -15.20 -17.86
C THR A 3 6.17 -15.39 -16.34
N VAL A 4 7.31 -15.29 -15.66
CA VAL A 4 7.44 -15.42 -14.19
C VAL A 4 6.36 -14.61 -13.46
N ALA A 5 6.01 -13.42 -13.98
CA ALA A 5 4.95 -12.57 -13.45
C ALA A 5 3.58 -13.27 -13.33
N THR A 6 3.18 -14.07 -14.32
CA THR A 6 1.89 -14.79 -14.28
C THR A 6 1.89 -15.84 -13.18
N LYS A 7 2.99 -16.60 -13.04
CA LYS A 7 3.12 -17.60 -11.96
C LYS A 7 3.13 -16.94 -10.59
N LEU A 8 3.87 -15.84 -10.46
CA LEU A 8 3.94 -15.07 -9.22
C LEU A 8 2.57 -14.51 -8.83
N GLY A 9 1.80 -13.99 -9.80
CA GLY A 9 0.45 -13.48 -9.58
C GLY A 9 -0.52 -14.55 -9.07
N VAL A 10 -0.45 -15.77 -9.59
CA VAL A 10 -1.25 -16.91 -9.10
C VAL A 10 -0.91 -17.23 -7.65
N VAL A 11 0.38 -17.35 -7.32
CA VAL A 11 0.83 -17.62 -5.94
C VAL A 11 0.38 -16.51 -4.99
N ILE A 12 0.55 -15.24 -5.37
CA ILE A 12 0.11 -14.10 -4.56
C ILE A 12 -1.41 -14.15 -4.34
N ALA A 13 -2.20 -14.46 -5.36
CA ALA A 13 -3.65 -14.55 -5.24
C ALA A 13 -4.08 -15.70 -4.31
N GLU A 14 -3.40 -16.86 -4.38
CA GLU A 14 -3.65 -17.99 -3.48
C GLU A 14 -3.29 -17.65 -2.02
N GLU A 15 -2.17 -16.95 -1.79
CA GLU A 15 -1.69 -16.58 -0.45
C GLU A 15 -2.50 -15.44 0.19
N ILE A 16 -2.89 -14.43 -0.58
CA ILE A 16 -3.67 -13.28 -0.09
C ILE A 16 -5.13 -13.69 0.19
N GLY A 17 -5.66 -14.64 -0.57
CA GLY A 17 -7.03 -15.12 -0.44
C GLY A 17 -8.07 -14.06 -0.83
N ILE A 18 -9.30 -14.22 -0.33
CA ILE A 18 -10.46 -13.40 -0.73
C ILE A 18 -10.64 -12.12 0.10
N VAL A 19 -9.98 -12.03 1.27
CA VAL A 19 -10.10 -10.88 2.18
C VAL A 19 -8.78 -10.15 2.18
N PHE A 20 -8.75 -9.06 1.42
CA PHE A 20 -7.60 -8.16 1.33
C PHE A 20 -8.07 -6.70 1.26
N GLY A 21 -7.15 -5.78 1.52
CA GLY A 21 -7.39 -4.35 1.39
C GLY A 21 -6.11 -3.56 1.55
N ASP A 22 -6.22 -2.24 1.42
CA ASP A 22 -5.09 -1.33 1.60
C ASP A 22 -5.28 -0.47 2.85
N MET A 23 -4.17 -0.19 3.54
CA MET A 23 -4.11 0.75 4.64
C MET A 23 -3.13 1.87 4.32
N TYR A 24 -3.59 3.10 4.51
CA TYR A 24 -2.80 4.29 4.31
C TYR A 24 -2.36 4.85 5.67
N ALA A 25 -1.06 5.09 5.84
CA ALA A 25 -0.51 5.65 7.07
C ALA A 25 0.30 6.90 6.76
N GLY A 26 -0.11 8.04 7.33
CA GLY A 26 0.63 9.29 7.28
C GLY A 26 1.54 9.44 8.50
N TRP A 27 2.78 9.92 8.32
CA TRP A 27 3.64 10.34 9.43
C TRP A 27 4.61 11.44 9.01
N ILE A 28 5.11 12.18 10.00
CA ILE A 28 6.13 13.22 9.80
C ILE A 28 7.49 12.67 10.24
N HIS A 29 8.53 12.91 9.45
CA HIS A 29 9.92 12.71 9.86
C HIS A 29 10.76 13.94 9.46
N GLY A 30 11.21 14.69 10.46
CA GLY A 30 11.84 16.00 10.25
C GLY A 30 10.82 17.01 9.72
N THR A 31 11.12 17.61 8.57
CA THR A 31 10.25 18.59 7.89
C THR A 31 9.37 17.96 6.81
N VAL A 32 9.47 16.64 6.59
CA VAL A 32 8.80 15.95 5.48
C VAL A 32 7.64 15.11 6.02
N HIS A 33 6.49 15.23 5.38
CA HIS A 33 5.34 14.36 5.61
C HIS A 33 5.38 13.21 4.61
N PHE A 34 5.13 11.99 5.08
CA PHE A 34 5.16 10.77 4.28
C PHE A 34 3.81 10.07 4.33
N VAL A 35 3.47 9.38 3.25
CA VAL A 35 2.37 8.43 3.19
C VAL A 35 2.91 7.07 2.79
N ALA A 36 2.59 6.05 3.59
CA ALA A 36 2.80 4.66 3.26
C ALA A 36 1.49 4.01 2.83
N VAL A 37 1.59 3.11 1.85
CA VAL A 37 0.53 2.19 1.46
C VAL A 37 0.93 0.80 1.94
N TYR A 38 0.04 0.16 2.69
CA TYR A 38 0.21 -1.20 3.17
C TYR A 38 -0.84 -2.12 2.56
N GLY A 39 -0.41 -3.25 2.02
CA GLY A 39 -1.29 -4.36 1.69
C GLY A 39 -1.67 -5.11 2.98
N LEU A 40 -2.97 -5.29 3.18
CA LEU A 40 -3.57 -6.02 4.28
C LEU A 40 -4.21 -7.29 3.76
N PHE A 41 -3.95 -8.43 4.40
CA PHE A 41 -4.61 -9.70 4.08
C PHE A 41 -4.52 -10.67 5.26
N VAL A 42 -5.33 -11.73 5.26
CA VAL A 42 -5.36 -12.70 6.37
C VAL A 42 -4.81 -14.05 5.91
N VAL A 43 -3.74 -14.52 6.57
CA VAL A 43 -3.16 -15.85 6.34
C VAL A 43 -3.20 -16.65 7.64
N GLY A 44 -3.85 -17.82 7.61
CA GLY A 44 -3.96 -18.68 8.80
C GLY A 44 -4.64 -17.99 9.99
N GLY A 45 -5.63 -17.13 9.74
CA GLY A 45 -6.33 -16.36 10.78
C GLY A 45 -5.55 -15.17 11.35
N GLN A 46 -4.35 -14.88 10.82
CA GLN A 46 -3.54 -13.74 11.25
C GLN A 46 -3.54 -12.64 10.19
N LEU A 47 -3.77 -11.39 10.62
CA LEU A 47 -3.63 -10.22 9.79
C LEU A 47 -2.15 -10.00 9.43
N ARG A 48 -1.86 -10.00 8.13
CA ARG A 48 -0.58 -9.59 7.53
C ARG A 48 -0.68 -8.14 7.09
N ARG A 49 0.42 -7.41 7.27
CA ARG A 49 0.58 -6.01 6.87
C ARG A 49 1.92 -5.88 6.15
N ILE A 50 1.90 -5.64 4.85
CA ILE A 50 3.11 -5.54 4.02
C ILE A 50 3.21 -4.14 3.47
N LEU A 51 4.34 -3.47 3.67
CA LEU A 51 4.61 -2.16 3.09
C LEU A 51 4.76 -2.30 1.57
N LEU A 52 3.89 -1.63 0.80
CA LEU A 52 3.89 -1.65 -0.66
C LEU A 52 4.64 -0.45 -1.25
N ALA A 53 4.39 0.73 -0.71
CA ALA A 53 4.97 1.97 -1.19
C ALA A 53 5.10 3.01 -0.07
N VAL A 54 6.05 3.93 -0.25
CA VAL A 54 6.20 5.15 0.56
C VAL A 54 6.45 6.31 -0.38
N SER A 55 5.70 7.41 -0.19
CA SER A 55 5.92 8.66 -0.91
C SER A 55 6.02 9.81 0.07
N PRO A 56 6.93 10.78 -0.14
CA PRO A 56 6.76 12.10 0.47
C PRO A 56 5.50 12.77 -0.09
N LEU A 57 4.84 13.58 0.73
CA LEU A 57 3.88 14.59 0.30
C LEU A 57 4.64 15.90 0.09
N ASP A 58 4.40 16.56 -1.04
CA ASP A 58 5.07 17.82 -1.41
C ASP A 58 4.96 18.88 -0.31
N GLU A 59 5.94 19.79 -0.27
CA GLU A 59 5.99 20.89 0.69
C GLU A 59 4.80 21.85 0.46
N GLY A 60 3.72 21.71 1.23
CA GLY A 60 2.67 22.74 1.23
C GLY A 60 1.42 22.42 2.02
N SER A 61 0.95 21.18 2.03
CA SER A 61 -0.26 20.83 2.78
C SER A 61 -0.32 19.36 3.20
N GLN A 62 -0.83 19.11 4.40
CA GLN A 62 -1.10 17.77 4.96
C GLN A 62 -2.60 17.51 5.08
N ASP A 63 -3.40 18.27 4.33
CA ASP A 63 -4.85 18.17 4.36
C ASP A 63 -5.36 16.93 3.61
N ALA A 64 -6.67 16.69 3.76
CA ALA A 64 -7.35 15.60 3.08
C ALA A 64 -7.23 15.70 1.56
N ASP A 65 -7.21 16.91 0.99
CA ASP A 65 -7.14 17.11 -0.45
C ASP A 65 -5.79 16.66 -1.03
N THR A 66 -4.70 16.89 -0.30
CA THR A 66 -3.35 16.44 -0.68
C THR A 66 -3.26 14.91 -0.64
N HIS A 67 -3.86 14.28 0.38
CA HIS A 67 -3.99 12.83 0.43
C HIS A 67 -4.85 12.27 -0.72
N ILE A 68 -5.99 12.89 -1.04
CA ILE A 68 -6.85 12.49 -2.17
C ILE A 68 -6.09 12.62 -3.49
N ALA A 69 -5.34 13.70 -3.69
CA ALA A 69 -4.54 13.92 -4.89
C ALA A 69 -3.46 12.84 -5.07
N LEU A 70 -2.79 12.43 -3.98
CA LEU A 70 -1.83 11.33 -4.01
C LEU A 70 -2.50 10.02 -4.47
N PHE A 71 -3.67 9.69 -3.91
CA PHE A 71 -4.37 8.45 -4.23
C PHE A 71 -5.05 8.42 -5.61
N ARG A 72 -5.35 9.58 -6.20
CA ARG A 72 -5.87 9.64 -7.58
C ARG A 72 -4.88 9.13 -8.65
N ASN A 73 -3.60 9.06 -8.31
CA ASN A 73 -2.54 8.62 -9.21
C ASN A 73 -2.08 7.18 -8.95
N VAL A 74 -2.75 6.46 -8.04
CA VAL A 74 -2.54 5.03 -7.72
C VAL A 74 -3.55 4.20 -8.51
#